data_AF-A0AAD9QJU3-F1
#
_entry.id   AF-A0AAD9QJU3-F1
#
_cell.length_a   1.000
_cell.length_b   1.000
_cell.length_c   1.000
_cell.angle_alpha   90.00
_cell.angle_beta   90.00
_cell.angle_gamma   90.00
#
_symmetry.space_group_name_H-M   'P 1'
#
loop_
_entity.id
_entity.type
_entity.pdbx_description
1 polymer ?
#
loop_
_entity_poly.entity_id
_entity_poly.type
_entity_poly.pdbx_seq_one_letter_code
_entity_poly.pdbx_strand_id
1 'polypeptide(L)'
;MLTGIYMEDGKVVHFVTPLETSRTDSSKITESDFQSFLGSDHPHWFIYKYGVSDEEFRRLPRGTCTTTQSEDTKSVLQRAHEALRQGFGQFNLVGCNCEDFAVYCKTGQRCQTSGQYLSALRRIQAARQAAATGYKNPIVYAGCVLGWFTASDFGNQPNSTNDEKE
;
A
#
# COMPACT_ATOMS: atom_id res chain seq x y z
N MET A 1 0.25 -6.75 11.33
CA MET A 1 -0.03 -8.09 10.75
C MET A 1 1.20 -8.48 9.98
N LEU A 2 1.80 -9.62 10.32
CA LEU A 2 2.97 -10.16 9.64
C LEU A 2 2.50 -10.93 8.40
N THR A 3 3.11 -10.66 7.26
CA THR A 3 2.80 -11.32 5.98
C THR A 3 4.06 -11.97 5.42
N GLY A 4 3.93 -13.19 4.92
CA GLY A 4 5.02 -13.96 4.34
C GLY A 4 4.57 -14.83 3.18
N ILE A 5 5.53 -15.27 2.37
CA ILE A 5 5.33 -16.21 1.27
C ILE A 5 5.69 -17.60 1.78
N TYR A 6 4.70 -18.50 1.82
CA TYR A 6 4.92 -19.90 2.15
C TYR A 6 5.64 -20.61 1.01
N MET A 7 6.69 -21.35 1.35
CA MET A 7 7.55 -22.11 0.46
C MET A 7 7.23 -23.60 0.56
N GLU A 8 7.63 -24.38 -0.45
CA GLU A 8 7.26 -25.80 -0.55
C GLU A 8 7.84 -26.69 0.58
N ASP A 9 8.88 -26.23 1.28
CA ASP A 9 9.62 -26.95 2.32
C ASP A 9 9.18 -26.62 3.75
N GLY A 10 7.98 -26.06 3.93
CA GLY A 10 7.47 -25.69 5.27
C GLY A 10 8.09 -24.42 5.82
N LYS A 11 8.77 -23.65 4.97
CA LYS A 11 9.37 -22.37 5.32
C LYS A 11 8.54 -21.20 4.84
N VAL A 12 8.84 -20.04 5.39
CA VAL A 12 8.21 -18.78 5.03
C VAL A 12 9.30 -17.76 4.77
N VAL A 13 9.24 -17.12 3.61
CA VAL A 13 10.03 -15.92 3.32
C VAL A 13 9.21 -14.71 3.73
N HIS A 14 9.74 -13.89 4.63
CA HIS A 14 9.04 -12.73 5.14
C HIS A 14 9.96 -11.54 5.35
N PHE A 15 9.33 -10.37 5.42
CA PHE A 15 10.01 -9.11 5.67
C PHE A 15 10.00 -8.83 7.17
N VAL A 16 11.19 -8.71 7.77
CA VAL A 16 11.34 -8.37 9.20
C VAL A 16 11.39 -6.86 9.33
N THR A 17 10.52 -6.31 10.19
CA THR A 17 10.46 -4.85 10.41
C THR A 17 11.32 -4.43 11.62
N PRO A 18 11.86 -3.20 11.64
CA PRO A 18 12.63 -2.69 12.79
C PRO A 18 11.88 -2.74 14.13
N LEU A 19 10.54 -2.72 14.09
CA LEU A 19 9.68 -2.84 15.27
C LEU A 19 9.83 -4.20 15.97
N GLU A 20 10.25 -5.24 15.25
CA GLU A 20 10.43 -6.59 15.77
C GLU A 20 11.85 -6.82 16.29
N THR A 21 12.84 -6.05 15.81
CA THR A 21 14.26 -6.27 16.12
C THR A 21 14.86 -5.24 17.07
N SER A 22 14.09 -4.20 17.45
CA SER A 22 14.56 -3.05 18.24
C SER A 22 15.80 -2.36 17.66
N ARG A 23 16.12 -2.62 16.38
CA ARG A 23 17.29 -2.12 15.66
C ARG A 23 16.80 -1.38 14.41
N THR A 24 17.12 -0.10 14.34
CA THR A 24 16.67 0.85 13.31
C THR A 24 17.30 0.62 11.93
N ASP A 25 18.24 -0.31 11.80
CA ASP A 25 19.28 -0.20 10.75
C ASP A 25 19.12 -1.17 9.58
N SER A 26 18.17 -2.10 9.59
CA SER A 26 17.85 -2.84 8.36
C SER A 26 16.53 -3.58 8.46
N SER A 27 15.58 -3.20 7.60
CA SER A 27 14.64 -4.19 7.11
C SER A 27 15.40 -5.28 6.37
N LYS A 28 15.10 -6.54 6.69
CA LYS A 28 15.73 -7.69 6.05
C LYS A 28 14.67 -8.67 5.61
N ILE A 29 14.83 -9.19 4.39
CA ILE A 29 14.12 -10.40 3.95
C ILE A 29 14.81 -11.58 4.61
N THR A 30 14.04 -12.39 5.34
CA THR A 30 14.55 -13.60 5.98
C THR A 30 13.67 -14.79 5.63
N GLU A 31 14.25 -15.97 5.77
CA GLU A 31 13.56 -17.24 5.71
C GLU A 31 13.51 -17.81 7.14
N SER A 32 12.37 -18.37 7.52
CA SER A 32 12.17 -19.06 8.79
C SER A 32 11.23 -20.25 8.61
N ASP A 33 11.29 -21.22 9.51
CA ASP A 33 10.25 -22.28 9.56
C ASP A 33 8.87 -21.66 9.80
N PHE A 34 7.83 -22.28 9.23
CA PHE A 34 6.45 -21.81 9.37
C PHE A 34 6.04 -21.65 10.85
N GLN A 35 6.41 -22.61 11.70
CA GLN A 35 6.08 -22.53 13.12
C GLN A 35 6.80 -21.38 13.83
N SER A 36 8.06 -21.14 13.48
CA SER A 36 8.85 -20.02 14.01
C SER A 36 8.30 -18.67 13.55
N PHE A 37 7.81 -18.60 12.30
CA PHE A 37 7.16 -17.41 11.74
C PHE A 37 5.86 -17.04 12.47
N LEU A 38 5.03 -18.03 12.81
CA LEU A 38 3.80 -17.79 13.57
C LEU A 38 4.08 -17.35 15.01
N GLY A 39 5.19 -17.82 15.60
CA GLY A 39 5.50 -17.58 17.00
C GLY A 39 4.56 -18.34 17.94
N SER A 40 4.90 -18.34 19.23
CA SER A 40 4.09 -18.98 20.28
C SER A 40 2.77 -18.26 20.56
N ASP A 41 2.71 -16.96 20.26
CA ASP A 41 1.65 -16.08 20.74
C ASP A 41 0.56 -15.85 19.67
N HIS A 42 0.77 -16.32 18.44
CA HIS A 42 -0.16 -16.16 17.31
C HIS A 42 -0.44 -17.49 16.61
N PRO A 43 -1.31 -18.35 17.17
CA PRO A 43 -1.63 -19.66 16.59
C PRO A 43 -2.54 -19.57 15.35
N HIS A 44 -3.07 -18.38 15.05
CA HIS A 44 -4.01 -18.16 13.96
C HIS A 44 -3.31 -17.55 12.75
N TRP A 45 -3.50 -18.18 11.60
CA TRP A 45 -3.03 -17.70 10.31
C TRP A 45 -4.17 -17.71 9.31
N PHE A 46 -4.04 -16.87 8.28
CA PHE A 46 -5.03 -16.73 7.23
C PHE A 46 -4.32 -16.71 5.88
N ILE A 47 -4.96 -17.30 4.87
CA ILE A 47 -4.49 -17.21 3.49
C ILE A 47 -5.11 -15.98 2.85
N TYR A 48 -4.25 -15.11 2.35
CA TYR A 48 -4.69 -13.99 1.51
C TYR A 48 -5.13 -14.49 0.14
N LYS A 49 -6.35 -14.17 -0.27
CA LYS A 49 -6.92 -14.66 -1.53
C LYS A 49 -6.63 -13.69 -2.69
N TYR A 50 -6.11 -14.22 -3.79
CA TYR A 50 -5.87 -13.48 -5.04
C TYR A 50 -6.89 -13.89 -6.10
N GLY A 51 -7.22 -12.97 -7.01
CA GLY A 51 -8.10 -13.23 -8.14
C GLY A 51 -9.56 -13.49 -7.76
N VAL A 52 -10.03 -12.98 -6.62
CA VAL A 52 -11.44 -13.13 -6.22
C VAL A 52 -12.35 -12.26 -7.09
N SER A 53 -13.64 -12.61 -7.18
CA SER A 53 -14.62 -11.76 -7.87
C SER A 53 -14.89 -10.44 -7.13
N ASP A 54 -15.39 -9.42 -7.84
CA ASP A 54 -15.79 -8.14 -7.22
C ASP A 54 -16.84 -8.31 -6.12
N GLU A 55 -17.71 -9.31 -6.25
CA GLU A 55 -18.71 -9.62 -5.25
C GLU A 55 -18.08 -10.21 -3.99
N GLU A 56 -17.17 -11.16 -4.14
CA GLU A 56 -16.41 -11.72 -3.01
C GLU A 56 -15.55 -10.67 -2.32
N PHE A 57 -14.88 -9.80 -3.11
CA PHE A 57 -14.08 -8.71 -2.58
C PHE A 57 -14.88 -7.76 -1.69
N ARG A 58 -16.16 -7.49 -2.04
CA ARG A 58 -17.06 -6.67 -1.20
C ARG A 58 -17.56 -7.39 0.05
N ARG A 59 -17.63 -8.72 0.03
CA ARG A 59 -18.16 -9.55 1.14
C ARG A 59 -17.10 -9.92 2.15
N LEU A 60 -15.86 -10.15 1.71
CA LEU A 60 -14.77 -10.57 2.58
C LEU A 60 -14.25 -9.39 3.44
N PRO A 61 -13.71 -9.67 4.63
CA PRO A 61 -13.08 -8.63 5.45
C PRO A 61 -12.02 -7.86 4.67
N ARG A 62 -11.95 -6.55 4.89
CA ARG A 62 -10.94 -5.70 4.25
C ARG A 62 -9.55 -6.21 4.62
N GLY A 63 -8.65 -6.26 3.63
CA GLY A 63 -7.27 -6.71 3.83
C GLY A 63 -7.05 -8.22 3.86
N THR A 64 -8.04 -9.04 3.46
CA THR A 64 -7.86 -10.52 3.36
C THR A 64 -7.89 -11.05 1.93
N CYS A 65 -8.21 -10.21 0.94
CA CYS A 65 -8.30 -10.62 -0.47
C CYS A 65 -8.10 -9.45 -1.44
N THR A 66 -7.80 -9.78 -2.70
CA THR A 66 -7.75 -8.85 -3.83
C THR A 66 -8.34 -9.48 -5.09
N THR A 67 -8.90 -8.64 -5.97
CA THR A 67 -9.34 -9.03 -7.31
C THR A 67 -8.16 -9.18 -8.28
N THR A 68 -6.97 -8.67 -7.93
CA THR A 68 -5.75 -8.84 -8.72
C THR A 68 -5.36 -10.32 -8.78
N GLN A 69 -5.07 -10.81 -9.98
CA GLN A 69 -4.62 -12.18 -10.19
C GLN A 69 -3.20 -12.38 -9.66
N SER A 70 -2.95 -13.56 -9.11
CA SER A 70 -1.59 -14.01 -8.81
C SER A 70 -0.95 -14.52 -10.09
N GLU A 71 0.34 -14.26 -10.25
CA GLU A 71 1.19 -14.98 -11.20
C GLU A 71 1.39 -16.43 -10.74
N ASP A 72 1.96 -17.25 -11.64
CA ASP A 72 2.19 -18.67 -11.40
C ASP A 72 3.17 -18.92 -10.25
N THR A 73 3.01 -20.06 -9.58
CA THR A 73 3.81 -20.43 -8.40
C THR A 73 5.31 -20.34 -8.64
N LYS A 74 5.79 -20.72 -9.83
CA LYS A 74 7.24 -20.70 -10.13
C LYS A 74 7.77 -19.27 -10.15
N SER A 75 7.06 -18.35 -10.80
CA SER A 75 7.40 -16.92 -10.80
C SER A 75 7.34 -16.30 -9.40
N VAL A 76 6.37 -16.72 -8.57
CA VAL A 76 6.26 -16.28 -7.17
C VAL A 76 7.46 -16.72 -6.34
N LEU A 77 7.78 -18.02 -6.35
CA LEU A 77 8.89 -18.59 -5.59
C LEU A 77 10.24 -18.03 -6.06
N GLN A 78 10.41 -17.84 -7.37
CA GLN A 78 11.63 -17.25 -7.93
C GLN A 78 11.90 -15.86 -7.34
N ARG A 79 10.89 -14.97 -7.28
CA ARG A 79 11.05 -13.63 -6.68
C ARG A 79 11.32 -13.68 -5.19
N ALA A 80 10.67 -14.59 -4.46
CA ALA A 80 10.94 -14.76 -3.04
C ALA A 80 12.42 -15.14 -2.80
N HIS A 81 12.96 -16.06 -3.60
CA HIS A 81 14.38 -16.43 -3.56
C HIS A 81 15.32 -15.30 -4.01
N GLU A 82 14.97 -14.55 -5.05
CA GLU A 82 15.75 -13.38 -5.48
C GLU A 82 15.80 -12.31 -4.38
N ALA A 83 14.69 -12.06 -3.70
CA ALA A 83 14.60 -11.11 -2.60
C ALA A 83 15.41 -11.55 -1.37
N LEU A 84 15.53 -12.86 -1.09
CA LEU A 84 16.44 -13.37 -0.07
C LEU A 84 17.92 -13.07 -0.40
N ARG A 85 18.28 -13.16 -1.69
CA ARG A 85 19.66 -12.98 -2.15
C ARG A 85 20.06 -11.52 -2.29
N GLN A 86 19.17 -10.69 -2.83
CA GLN A 86 19.45 -9.31 -3.22
C GLN A 86 18.86 -8.27 -2.26
N GLY A 87 17.98 -8.71 -1.35
CA GLY A 87 17.14 -7.82 -0.54
C GLY A 87 15.93 -7.29 -1.34
N PHE A 88 15.08 -6.51 -0.65
CA PHE A 88 13.86 -5.95 -1.20
C PHE A 88 13.81 -4.41 -1.09
N GLY A 89 14.98 -3.76 -1.22
CA GLY A 89 15.12 -2.31 -1.06
C GLY A 89 15.18 -1.85 0.40
N GLN A 90 15.40 -0.54 0.63
CA GLN A 90 15.39 0.07 1.97
C GLN A 90 13.95 0.37 2.41
N PHE A 91 13.61 -0.05 3.64
CA PHE A 91 12.35 0.27 4.31
C PHE A 91 11.99 1.75 4.22
N ASN A 92 10.80 2.03 3.71
CA ASN A 92 10.14 3.32 3.85
C ASN A 92 8.79 3.08 4.55
N LEU A 93 8.51 3.82 5.62
CA LEU A 93 7.29 3.76 6.44
C LEU A 93 5.99 3.87 5.63
N VAL A 94 6.09 4.33 4.37
CA VAL A 94 4.97 4.60 3.46
C VAL A 94 5.04 3.77 2.17
N GLY A 95 5.84 2.69 2.07
CA GLY A 95 5.83 1.88 0.83
C GLY A 95 6.78 0.70 0.69
N CYS A 96 7.32 0.13 1.77
CA CYS A 96 8.05 -1.13 1.72
C CYS A 96 7.78 -1.96 2.98
N ASN A 97 6.52 -2.34 3.22
CA ASN A 97 6.17 -3.23 4.33
C ASN A 97 6.08 -4.70 3.87
N CYS A 98 5.72 -5.61 4.80
CA CYS A 98 5.55 -7.03 4.50
C CYS A 98 4.42 -7.33 3.49
N GLU A 99 3.41 -6.46 3.39
CA GLU A 99 2.34 -6.56 2.39
C GLU A 99 2.85 -6.19 0.99
N ASP A 100 3.64 -5.12 0.86
CA ASP A 100 4.24 -4.72 -0.42
C ASP A 100 5.17 -5.80 -0.97
N PHE A 101 5.93 -6.46 -0.08
CA PHE A 101 6.74 -7.61 -0.44
C PHE A 101 5.88 -8.78 -0.95
N ALA A 102 4.84 -9.15 -0.21
CA ALA A 102 3.96 -10.25 -0.60
C ALA A 102 3.25 -9.97 -1.93
N VAL A 103 2.78 -8.74 -2.14
CA VAL A 103 2.17 -8.30 -3.40
C VAL A 103 3.18 -8.37 -4.54
N TYR A 104 4.39 -7.84 -4.36
CA TYR A 104 5.44 -7.93 -5.38
C TYR A 104 5.75 -9.38 -5.76
N CYS A 105 5.90 -10.25 -4.77
CA CYS A 105 6.12 -11.68 -4.99
C CYS A 105 4.94 -12.34 -5.68
N LYS A 106 3.70 -11.87 -5.51
CA LYS A 106 2.50 -12.49 -6.12
C LYS A 106 2.12 -11.93 -7.48
N THR A 107 2.40 -10.66 -7.77
CA THR A 107 1.87 -9.95 -8.96
C THR A 107 2.94 -9.31 -9.84
N GLY A 108 4.18 -9.20 -9.37
CA GLY A 108 5.32 -8.67 -10.13
C GLY A 108 5.42 -7.16 -10.05
N GLN A 109 4.36 -6.54 -9.55
CA GLN A 109 4.25 -5.11 -9.41
C GLN A 109 4.86 -4.70 -8.07
N ARG A 110 5.95 -3.96 -8.13
CA ARG A 110 6.45 -3.23 -6.97
C ARG A 110 5.46 -2.10 -6.71
N CYS A 111 4.82 -2.07 -5.54
CA CYS A 111 3.98 -0.95 -5.16
C CYS A 111 4.89 0.27 -4.91
N GLN A 112 5.28 0.98 -5.97
CA GLN A 112 6.05 2.24 -5.86
C GLN A 112 5.18 3.40 -5.33
N THR A 113 3.91 3.12 -5.03
CA THR A 113 2.90 4.11 -4.69
C THR A 113 1.93 3.45 -3.73
N SER A 114 2.28 3.36 -2.44
CA SER A 114 1.34 2.94 -1.40
C SER A 114 0.01 3.66 -1.59
N GLY A 115 -1.12 2.95 -1.42
CA GLY A 115 -2.44 3.56 -1.51
C GLY A 115 -2.59 4.78 -0.58
N GLN A 116 -1.84 4.80 0.52
CA GLN A 116 -1.75 5.95 1.43
C GLN A 116 -0.98 7.11 0.81
N TYR A 117 0.14 6.84 0.12
CA TYR A 117 0.91 7.85 -0.60
C TYR A 117 0.11 8.44 -1.76
N LEU A 118 -0.58 7.61 -2.55
CA LEU A 118 -1.51 8.09 -3.59
C LEU A 118 -2.64 8.93 -3.00
N SER A 119 -3.23 8.50 -1.88
CA SER A 119 -4.28 9.25 -1.18
C SER A 119 -3.75 10.59 -0.68
N ALA A 120 -2.54 10.63 -0.13
CA ALA A 120 -1.89 11.86 0.30
C ALA A 120 -1.60 12.80 -0.88
N LEU A 121 -1.07 12.27 -1.98
CA LEU A 121 -0.83 13.05 -3.21
C LEU A 121 -2.12 13.64 -3.77
N ARG A 122 -3.23 12.88 -3.80
CA ARG A 122 -4.54 13.38 -4.24
C ARG A 122 -5.05 14.53 -3.37
N ARG A 123 -4.87 14.45 -2.05
CA ARG A 123 -5.24 15.51 -1.08
C ARG A 123 -4.40 16.76 -1.29
N ILE A 124 -3.09 16.59 -1.51
CA ILE A 124 -2.17 17.68 -1.87
C ILE A 124 -2.57 18.32 -3.21
N GLN A 125 -2.92 17.51 -4.21
CA GLN A 125 -3.35 18.01 -5.51
C GLN A 125 -4.65 18.82 -5.41
N ALA A 126 -5.61 18.37 -4.60
CA ALA A 126 -6.84 19.12 -4.31
C ALA A 126 -6.54 20.47 -3.65
N ALA A 127 -5.68 20.51 -2.63
CA ALA A 127 -5.27 21.75 -1.98
C ALA A 127 -4.53 22.70 -2.94
N ARG A 128 -3.65 22.18 -3.79
CA ARG A 128 -2.93 22.98 -4.81
C ARG A 128 -3.89 23.55 -5.85
N GLN A 129 -4.89 22.78 -6.28
CA GLN A 129 -5.88 23.26 -7.23
C GLN A 129 -6.77 24.34 -6.62
N ALA A 130 -7.22 24.17 -5.36
CA ALA A 130 -7.97 25.19 -4.64
C ALA A 130 -7.18 26.50 -4.50
N ALA A 131 -5.87 26.43 -4.21
CA ALA A 131 -5.00 27.60 -4.16
C ALA A 131 -4.86 28.26 -5.54
N ALA A 132 -4.66 27.46 -6.60
CA ALA A 132 -4.54 27.94 -7.97
C ALA A 132 -5.82 28.62 -8.49
N THR A 133 -6.99 28.21 -8.01
CA THR A 133 -8.27 28.84 -8.32
C THR A 133 -8.67 29.97 -7.37
N GLY A 134 -7.78 30.36 -6.45
CA GLY A 134 -7.92 31.57 -5.64
C GLY A 134 -8.69 31.38 -4.32
N TYR A 135 -9.00 30.15 -3.91
CA TYR A 135 -9.60 29.91 -2.59
C TYR A 135 -8.62 30.28 -1.47
N LYS A 136 -9.08 31.07 -0.50
CA LYS A 136 -8.30 31.50 0.68
C LYS A 136 -8.87 31.00 2.01
N ASN A 137 -10.04 30.34 1.99
CA ASN A 137 -10.72 29.92 3.21
C ASN A 137 -10.02 28.69 3.83
N PRO A 138 -9.57 28.74 5.10
CA PRO A 138 -8.88 27.63 5.76
C PRO A 138 -9.72 26.35 5.84
N ILE A 139 -11.06 26.45 5.85
CA ILE A 139 -11.96 25.29 5.84
C ILE A 139 -11.83 24.48 4.55
N VAL A 140 -11.59 25.14 3.41
CA VAL A 140 -11.40 24.46 2.12
C VAL A 140 -10.12 23.62 2.14
N TYR A 141 -9.03 24.18 2.67
CA TYR A 141 -7.78 23.45 2.84
C TYR A 141 -7.88 22.33 3.86
N ALA A 142 -8.65 22.52 4.95
CA ALA A 142 -8.96 21.47 5.91
C ALA A 142 -9.84 20.37 5.29
N GLY A 143 -10.70 20.69 4.31
CA GLY A 143 -11.44 19.70 3.54
C GLY A 143 -10.55 18.88 2.58
N CYS A 144 -9.61 19.51 1.89
CA CYS A 144 -8.60 18.81 1.07
C CYS A 144 -7.71 17.93 1.96
N VAL A 145 -7.18 18.56 3.02
CA VAL A 145 -6.99 18.04 4.38
C VAL A 145 -7.57 16.67 4.57
N LEU A 146 -8.86 16.60 4.91
CA LEU A 146 -9.58 15.43 5.37
C LEU A 146 -10.09 14.51 4.23
N GLY A 147 -9.84 14.85 2.97
CA GLY A 147 -10.30 14.07 1.81
C GLY A 147 -11.77 14.33 1.43
N TRP A 148 -12.34 15.45 1.86
CA TRP A 148 -13.69 15.89 1.50
C TRP A 148 -13.77 16.46 0.07
N PHE A 149 -12.64 16.92 -0.46
CA PHE A 149 -12.52 17.49 -1.79
C PHE A 149 -11.41 16.80 -2.60
N THR A 150 -11.60 16.81 -3.91
CA THR A 150 -10.70 16.33 -4.96
C THR A 150 -10.29 17.50 -5.86
N ALA A 151 -9.26 17.33 -6.68
CA ALA A 151 -8.82 18.39 -7.59
C ALA A 151 -9.91 18.80 -8.60
N SER A 152 -10.80 17.89 -9.00
CA SER A 152 -11.92 18.18 -9.91
C SER A 152 -12.96 19.12 -9.31
N ASP A 153 -13.12 19.14 -7.98
CA ASP A 153 -14.09 20.04 -7.31
C ASP A 153 -13.69 21.51 -7.42
N PHE A 154 -12.43 21.76 -7.78
CA PHE A 154 -11.88 23.09 -8.03
C PHE A 154 -11.61 23.34 -9.52
N GLY A 155 -12.06 22.44 -10.41
CA GLY A 155 -11.99 22.62 -11.86
C GLY A 155 -13.19 23.40 -12.37
N ASN A 156 -12.91 24.52 -13.06
CA ASN A 156 -13.83 25.49 -13.68
C ASN A 156 -14.41 26.59 -12.77
N GLN A 157 -13.94 27.82 -13.01
CA GLN A 157 -14.77 29.02 -12.93
C GLN A 157 -14.74 29.68 -14.33
N PRO A 158 -15.89 29.98 -14.96
CA PRO A 158 -15.92 30.91 -16.08
C PRO A 158 -15.54 32.31 -15.57
N ASN A 159 -14.73 33.03 -16.34
CA ASN A 159 -14.40 34.43 -16.10
C ASN A 159 -15.68 35.23 -15.79
N SER A 160 -15.87 35.63 -14.55
CA SER A 160 -16.81 36.68 -14.19
C SER A 160 -16.04 38.00 -14.09
N THR A 161 -15.71 38.56 -15.25
CA THR A 161 -15.46 39.99 -15.38
C THR A 161 -16.82 40.66 -15.59
N ASN A 162 -17.49 41.00 -14.50
CA ASN A 162 -18.57 41.99 -14.52
C ASN A 162 -18.10 43.18 -13.69
N ASP A 163 -17.39 44.11 -14.35
CA ASP A 163 -17.36 45.49 -13.92
C ASP A 163 -18.54 46.21 -14.62
N GLU A 164 -19.60 46.46 -13.87
CA GLU A 164 -20.62 47.45 -14.23
C GLU A 164 -20.26 48.81 -13.62
N LYS A 165 -20.44 49.86 -14.44
CA LYS A 165 -20.60 51.29 -14.14
C LYS A 165 -19.34 52.10 -13.81
N GLU A 166 -18.91 52.92 -14.77
CA GLU A 166 -19.39 54.30 -14.94
C GLU A 166 -19.34 54.74 -16.42
#